data_AF-A0A838RAL1-F1
#
_entry.id   AF-A0A838RAL1-F1
#
_cell.length_a   1.000
_cell.length_b   1.000
_cell.length_c   1.000
_cell.angle_alpha   90.00
_cell.angle_beta   90.00
_cell.angle_gamma   90.00
#
_symmetry.space_group_name_H-M   'P 1'
#
loop_
_entity.id
_entity.type
_entity.pdbx_description
1 polymer ?
#
loop_
_entity_poly.entity_id
_entity_poly.type
_entity_poly.pdbx_seq_one_letter_code
_entity_poly.pdbx_strand_id
1 'polypeptide(L)'
;MDDARTRVSFPLIADHVLLGRSEGVEAADAAASATLTGNVLTQILAEVPDALLVDSERPGGLEPHAARERYHRYLMTRLEPPRAFLGEAVEARVRLQATPPRRRLARR
;
A
#
# COMPACT_ATOMS: atom_id res chain seq x y z
N MET A 1 -3.87 13.56 4.04
CA MET A 1 -2.81 12.58 3.72
C MET A 1 -1.65 13.47 3.43
N ASP A 2 -0.58 13.32 4.19
CA ASP A 2 0.60 14.14 3.99
C ASP A 2 1.33 13.66 2.75
N ASP A 3 1.52 14.55 1.77
CA ASP A 3 2.24 14.24 0.52
C ASP A 3 3.65 13.70 0.80
N ALA A 4 4.26 14.14 1.91
CA ALA A 4 5.54 13.63 2.40
C ALA A 4 5.51 12.11 2.66
N ARG A 5 4.37 11.56 3.12
CA ARG A 5 4.21 10.11 3.36
C ARG A 5 3.91 9.32 2.09
N THR A 6 3.63 9.99 0.98
CA THR A 6 3.36 9.29 -0.28
C THR A 6 4.62 8.64 -0.86
N ARG A 7 5.82 9.14 -0.54
CA ARG A 7 7.07 8.58 -1.07
C ARG A 7 7.90 7.76 -0.08
N VAL A 8 7.53 7.69 1.20
CA VAL A 8 8.33 6.95 2.22
C VAL A 8 8.28 5.44 2.02
N SER A 9 9.21 4.70 2.63
CA SER A 9 9.12 3.24 2.75
C SER A 9 7.94 2.80 3.63
N PHE A 10 7.68 1.50 3.72
CA PHE A 10 6.66 0.95 4.61
C PHE A 10 7.28 -0.08 5.58
N PRO A 11 7.91 0.36 6.68
CA PRO A 11 8.67 -0.53 7.58
C PRO A 11 7.84 -1.67 8.20
N LEU A 12 6.53 -1.44 8.41
CA LEU A 12 5.62 -2.44 8.96
C LEU A 12 5.41 -3.65 8.04
N ILE A 13 5.91 -3.62 6.80
CA ILE A 13 5.91 -4.79 5.91
C ILE A 13 6.67 -5.97 6.54
N ALA A 14 7.68 -5.70 7.38
CA ALA A 14 8.45 -6.73 8.07
C ALA A 14 7.61 -7.63 9.00
N ASP A 15 6.47 -7.13 9.47
CA ASP A 15 5.53 -7.87 10.32
C ASP A 15 4.47 -8.66 9.52
N HIS A 16 4.49 -8.56 8.18
CA HIS A 16 3.53 -9.21 7.32
C HIS A 16 3.70 -10.74 7.36
N VAL A 17 2.64 -11.44 7.77
CA VAL A 17 2.64 -12.88 8.07
C VAL A 17 3.09 -13.77 6.90
N LEU A 18 2.93 -13.31 5.66
CA LEU A 18 3.33 -14.05 4.46
C LEU A 18 4.67 -13.59 3.85
N LEU A 19 5.29 -12.50 4.33
CA LEU A 19 6.41 -11.87 3.62
C LEU A 19 7.57 -12.82 3.35
N GLY A 20 7.93 -13.67 4.32
CA GLY A 20 9.01 -14.66 4.14
C GLY A 20 8.78 -15.67 3.00
N ARG A 21 7.53 -15.84 2.56
CA ARG A 21 7.09 -16.74 1.48
C ARG A 21 6.71 -16.01 0.19
N SER A 22 6.74 -14.68 0.18
CA SER A 22 6.33 -13.88 -0.98
C SER A 22 7.46 -13.82 -2.01
N GLU A 23 7.62 -14.87 -2.81
CA GLU A 23 8.57 -14.87 -3.92
C GLU A 23 8.08 -14.01 -5.09
N GLY A 24 9.02 -13.43 -5.85
CA GLY A 24 8.68 -12.66 -7.05
C GLY A 24 7.96 -11.33 -6.80
N VAL A 25 8.16 -10.69 -5.64
CA VAL A 25 7.52 -9.41 -5.28
C VAL A 25 7.87 -8.32 -6.29
N GLU A 26 9.10 -8.30 -6.81
CA GLU A 26 9.57 -7.36 -7.82
C GLU A 26 8.87 -7.56 -9.17
N ALA A 27 8.68 -8.81 -9.59
CA ALA A 27 7.95 -9.13 -10.82
C ALA A 27 6.47 -8.77 -10.70
N ALA A 28 5.87 -9.07 -9.54
CA ALA A 28 4.49 -8.69 -9.24
C ALA A 28 4.31 -7.16 -9.21
N ASP A 29 5.25 -6.43 -8.60
CA ASP A 29 5.25 -4.97 -8.57
C ASP A 29 5.36 -4.35 -9.98
N ALA A 30 6.24 -4.89 -10.83
CA ALA A 30 6.36 -4.45 -12.22
C ALA A 30 5.05 -4.66 -13.00
N ALA A 31 4.46 -5.86 -12.92
CA ALA A 31 3.20 -6.20 -13.57
C ALA A 31 2.03 -5.34 -13.07
N ALA A 32 1.94 -5.12 -11.75
CA ALA A 32 0.91 -4.29 -11.16
C ALA A 32 1.05 -2.81 -11.58
N SER A 33 2.25 -2.23 -11.54
CA SER A 33 2.43 -0.84 -11.99
C SER A 33 2.15 -0.62 -13.47
N ALA A 34 2.45 -1.61 -14.32
CA ALA A 34 2.18 -1.51 -15.75
C ALA A 34 0.67 -1.50 -16.06
N THR A 35 -0.15 -2.09 -15.18
CA THR A 35 -1.61 -2.20 -15.36
C THR A 35 -2.38 -1.08 -14.65
N LEU A 36 -1.87 -0.58 -13.53
CA LEU A 36 -2.49 0.51 -12.74
C LEU A 36 -2.26 1.88 -13.38
N THR A 37 -2.97 2.15 -14.47
CA THR A 37 -2.99 3.47 -15.12
C THR A 37 -3.89 4.46 -14.37
N GLY A 38 -3.72 5.75 -14.66
CA GLY A 38 -4.60 6.80 -14.09
C GLY A 38 -6.08 6.58 -14.39
N ASN A 39 -6.42 6.04 -15.57
CA ASN A 39 -7.80 5.72 -15.92
C ASN A 39 -8.34 4.52 -15.11
N VAL A 40 -7.52 3.48 -14.96
CA VAL A 40 -7.88 2.30 -14.14
C VAL A 40 -8.12 2.71 -12.69
N LEU A 41 -7.27 3.58 -12.13
CA LEU A 41 -7.47 4.10 -10.78
C LEU A 41 -8.75 4.95 -10.66
N THR A 42 -9.07 5.77 -11.66
CA THR A 42 -10.34 6.52 -11.70
C THR A 42 -11.54 5.58 -11.67
N GLN A 43 -11.51 4.50 -12.47
CA GLN A 43 -12.59 3.50 -12.51
C GLN A 43 -12.75 2.80 -11.16
N ILE A 44 -11.64 2.33 -10.57
CA ILE A 44 -11.67 1.68 -9.24
C ILE A 44 -12.24 2.63 -8.17
N LEU A 45 -11.84 3.91 -8.18
CA LEU A 45 -12.32 4.89 -7.20
C LEU A 45 -13.80 5.23 -7.39
N ALA A 46 -14.34 5.12 -8.61
CA ALA A 46 -15.76 5.30 -8.87
C ALA A 46 -16.61 4.18 -8.27
N GLU A 47 -16.07 2.97 -8.11
CA GLU A 47 -16.76 1.83 -7.49
C GLU A 47 -16.83 1.92 -5.96
N VAL A 48 -16.00 2.76 -5.33
CA VAL A 48 -16.00 2.94 -3.87
C VAL A 48 -17.28 3.69 -3.46
N PRO A 49 -18.15 3.11 -2.60
CA PRO A 49 -19.34 3.80 -2.11
C PRO A 49 -19.00 5.07 -1.32
N ASP A 50 -19.81 6.12 -1.49
CA ASP A 50 -19.60 7.40 -0.78
C ASP A 50 -19.51 7.22 0.74
N ALA A 51 -20.32 6.32 1.30
CA ALA A 51 -20.33 6.01 2.74
C ALA A 51 -18.98 5.52 3.30
N LEU A 52 -18.05 5.04 2.45
CA LEU A 52 -16.69 4.66 2.87
C LEU A 52 -15.68 5.83 2.79
N LEU A 53 -16.08 6.94 2.16
CA LEU A 53 -15.23 8.10 1.92
C LEU A 53 -15.54 9.28 2.85
N VAL A 54 -16.77 9.33 3.35
CA VAL A 54 -17.17 10.23 4.43
C VAL A 54 -16.91 9.58 5.79
N ASP A 55 -16.22 10.32 6.65
CA ASP A 55 -16.17 10.01 8.08
C ASP A 55 -17.25 10.85 8.76
N SER A 56 -18.48 10.31 8.83
CA SER A 56 -19.64 11.00 9.39
C SER A 56 -19.49 11.35 10.87
N GLU A 57 -18.53 10.73 11.56
CA GLU A 57 -18.24 10.95 12.98
C GLU A 57 -17.17 12.04 13.21
N ARG A 58 -16.50 12.51 12.13
CA ARG A 58 -15.39 13.45 12.24
C ARG A 58 -15.71 14.82 11.64
N PRO A 59 -15.78 15.89 12.46
CA PRO A 59 -15.89 17.26 11.96
C PRO A 59 -14.75 17.59 10.98
N GLY A 60 -15.09 18.13 9.81
CA GLY A 60 -14.12 18.48 8.76
C GLY A 60 -13.72 17.35 7.83
N GLY A 61 -14.54 16.28 7.73
CA GLY A 61 -14.41 15.28 6.68
C GLY A 61 -14.47 15.90 5.27
N LEU A 62 -13.81 15.26 4.31
CA LEU A 62 -13.89 15.67 2.90
C LEU A 62 -15.20 15.16 2.30
N GLU A 63 -15.77 15.94 1.39
CA GLU A 63 -16.83 15.44 0.50
C GLU A 63 -16.32 14.22 -0.29
N PRO A 64 -17.17 13.23 -0.60
CA PRO A 64 -16.74 11.99 -1.26
C PRO A 64 -15.96 12.20 -2.55
N HIS A 65 -16.33 13.21 -3.35
CA HIS A 65 -15.61 13.55 -4.56
C HIS A 65 -14.18 14.03 -4.28
N ALA A 66 -14.01 14.97 -3.33
CA ALA A 66 -12.69 15.47 -2.92
C ALA A 66 -11.84 14.36 -2.28
N ALA A 67 -12.45 13.42 -1.56
CA ALA A 67 -11.76 12.25 -1.05
C ALA A 67 -11.22 11.36 -2.18
N ARG A 68 -12.01 11.09 -3.22
CA ARG A 68 -11.56 10.32 -4.40
C ARG A 68 -10.41 10.99 -5.13
N GLU A 69 -10.50 12.29 -5.41
CA GLU A 69 -9.41 13.02 -6.08
C GLU A 69 -8.11 12.96 -5.27
N ARG A 70 -8.22 13.07 -3.95
CA ARG A 70 -7.08 12.98 -3.05
C ARG A 70 -6.46 11.57 -3.06
N TYR A 71 -7.27 10.51 -3.08
CA TYR A 71 -6.76 9.14 -3.24
C TYR A 71 -6.14 8.91 -4.61
N HIS A 72 -6.75 9.43 -5.68
CA HIS A 72 -6.23 9.32 -7.04
C HIS A 72 -4.82 9.92 -7.12
N ARG A 73 -4.65 11.16 -6.64
CA ARG A 73 -3.36 11.83 -6.57
C ARG A 73 -2.35 11.05 -5.75
N TYR A 74 -2.74 10.59 -4.56
CA TYR A 74 -1.88 9.78 -3.69
C TYR A 74 -1.40 8.52 -4.41
N LEU A 75 -2.30 7.74 -5.02
CA LEU A 75 -1.97 6.48 -5.69
C LEU A 75 -1.11 6.71 -6.93
N MET A 76 -1.41 7.73 -7.74
CA MET A 76 -0.59 8.10 -8.89
C MET A 76 0.84 8.48 -8.49
N THR A 77 0.99 9.37 -7.50
CA THR A 77 2.32 9.72 -6.98
C THR A 77 3.03 8.52 -6.37
N ARG A 78 2.30 7.57 -5.77
CA ARG A 78 2.87 6.37 -5.18
C ARG A 78 3.39 5.38 -6.21
N LEU A 79 2.81 5.36 -7.41
CA LEU A 79 3.20 4.49 -8.51
C LEU A 79 4.46 4.99 -9.23
N GLU A 80 4.80 6.27 -9.11
CA GLU A 80 6.00 6.83 -9.72
C GLU A 80 7.29 6.20 -9.13
N PRO A 81 8.28 5.85 -9.98
CA PRO A 81 9.58 5.47 -9.49
C PRO A 81 10.33 6.67 -8.88
N PRO A 82 11.22 6.46 -7.90
CA PRO A 82 11.50 5.20 -7.22
C PRO A 82 10.44 4.85 -6.15
N ARG A 83 10.06 3.56 -6.11
CA ARG A 83 9.06 3.03 -5.16
C ARG A 83 9.74 2.46 -3.91
N ALA A 84 10.04 3.33 -2.95
CA ALA A 84 10.79 2.97 -1.73
C ALA A 84 10.17 1.83 -0.90
N PHE A 85 8.84 1.64 -0.97
CA PHE A 85 8.19 0.52 -0.27
C PHE A 85 8.52 -0.85 -0.88
N LEU A 86 8.83 -0.92 -2.18
CA LEU A 86 9.25 -2.16 -2.81
C LEU A 86 10.63 -2.56 -2.28
N GLY A 87 11.58 -1.62 -2.25
CA GLY A 87 12.91 -1.86 -1.70
C GLY A 87 12.86 -2.38 -0.27
N GLU A 88 12.06 -1.72 0.58
CA GLU A 88 11.83 -2.19 1.96
C GLU A 88 11.23 -3.60 2.01
N ALA A 89 10.27 -3.93 1.15
CA ALA A 89 9.66 -5.26 1.13
C ALA A 89 10.65 -6.36 0.74
N VAL A 90 11.50 -6.10 -0.27
CA VAL A 90 12.55 -7.02 -0.72
C VAL A 90 13.57 -7.23 0.38
N GLU A 91 14.09 -6.15 0.97
CA GLU A 91 15.07 -6.22 2.04
C GLU A 91 14.49 -6.93 3.29
N ALA A 92 13.28 -6.58 3.70
CA ALA A 92 12.61 -7.20 4.84
C ALA A 92 12.38 -8.71 4.61
N ARG A 93 12.00 -9.11 3.39
CA ARG A 93 11.87 -10.53 3.03
C ARG A 93 13.20 -11.27 3.18
N VAL A 94 14.29 -10.73 2.63
CA VAL A 94 15.63 -11.33 2.74
C VAL A 94 16.03 -11.46 4.21
N ARG A 95 15.82 -10.41 5.03
CA ARG A 95 16.08 -10.46 6.49
C ARG A 95 15.28 -11.55 7.20
N LEU A 96 14.01 -11.72 6.86
CA LEU A 96 13.14 -12.76 7.45
C LEU A 96 13.59 -14.17 7.07
N GLN A 97 14.07 -14.38 5.84
CA GLN A 97 14.56 -15.69 5.40
C GLN A 97 15.91 -16.06 6.03
N ALA A 98 16.76 -15.07 6.29
CA ALA A 98 18.04 -15.27 6.98
C ALA A 98 17.87 -15.55 8.50
N THR A 99 16.70 -15.23 9.07
CA THR A 99 16.43 -15.40 10.51
C THR A 99 15.70 -16.73 10.75
N PRO A 100 16.16 -17.60 11.66
CA PRO A 100 15.45 -18.84 11.98
C PRO A 100 14.02 -18.55 12.48
N PRO A 101 13.02 -19.38 12.13
CA PRO A 101 11.63 -19.10 12.47
C PRO A 101 11.45 -19.01 13.98
N ARG A 102 10.99 -17.86 14.47
CA ARG A 102 10.58 -17.71 15.86
C ARG A 102 9.38 -18.64 16.09
N ARG A 103 9.56 -19.67 16.93
CA ARG A 103 8.44 -20.50 17.42
C ARG A 103 7.41 -19.57 18.03
N ARG A 104 6.28 -19.36 17.36
CA ARG A 104 5.12 -18.70 17.96
C ARG A 104 4.54 -19.68 18.97
N LEU A 105 4.87 -19.51 20.24
CA LEU A 105 4.20 -20.20 21.32
C LEU A 105 2.73 -19.76 21.27
N ALA A 106 1.82 -20.69 21.06
CA ALA A 106 0.40 -20.42 21.21
C ALA A 106 0.18 -19.87 22.63
N ARG A 107 -0.33 -18.64 22.73
CA ARG A 107 -0.90 -18.17 24.00
C ARG A 107 -2.13 -19.05 24.25
N ARG A 108 -2.04 -19.89 25.28
CA ARG A 108 -3.19 -20.62 25.85
C ARG A 108 -4.06 -19.66 26.62
#